data_AF-A0A0F0C4Y2-F1
#
_entry.id   AF-A0A0F0C4Y2-F1
#
_cell.length_a   1.000
_cell.length_b   1.000
_cell.length_c   1.000
_cell.angle_alpha   90.00
_cell.angle_beta   90.00
_cell.angle_gamma   90.00
#
_symmetry.space_group_name_H-M   'P 1'
#
loop_
_entity.id
_entity.type
_entity.pdbx_description
1 polymer ?
#
loop_
_entity_poly.entity_id
_entity_poly.type
_entity_poly.pdbx_seq_one_letter_code
_entity_poly.pdbx_strand_id
1 'polypeptide(L)'
;MKDFNQKYFTGDSAAHSRSVYKGSGYDPQDLNRPHIGIANTFSENSAGHAHLRELAAAVKSAIWQAGGVPFEFGLPSTCAEVAIGTDTMCMDLAMRDIVASGIEIVSSVQHFDGLVLLSGCDNIVPGTLLAAARLDIPAICCTGGPMLSGRLDGKQFLQCDVTEFSYGQISKGTASREAILKAECSACPSMGACSSMGTANTMQILAEALGMTLPGASTIPAVFTDKIISCKQIGRRIVDMVHENLVPSRIITRKAIENAIYMDLAIGGSTNAVLHLLALANELNIELSLQDFERLSRTTPCIANVRPSGVYAVDDLFYSGGVPAIFKQLESIVHKECLNVSGQTLGEILSTVPSEPDDVIRSLDNPIVKDGGLAILSGNLALNGCVVRSSTVKESMHHFRGTAKVFSSDSEAHDSIIQEKVRPGDIIVVRYCGPVGAPGMVEIMEATEAIINLGLDESVALITDGRFSGFCHGPIIGHVSPEAAIGGTIALVEDGDLIDIDIPGRSLTLLVSDEELEKRQKDLVFPEPNIKKGFMRTYAKNCLPPEKGAAMQMWD
;
A
#
# COMPACT_ATOMS: atom_id res chain seq x y z
N MET A 1 -26.48 22.45 19.55
CA MET A 1 -26.29 21.10 18.98
C MET A 1 -26.52 21.24 17.49
N LYS A 2 -25.57 20.80 16.65
CA LYS A 2 -25.78 20.82 15.19
C LYS A 2 -26.93 19.87 14.84
N ASP A 3 -27.79 20.29 13.92
CA ASP A 3 -28.86 19.46 13.37
C ASP A 3 -28.26 18.45 12.36
N PHE A 4 -27.84 17.27 12.86
CA PHE A 4 -27.31 16.17 12.03
C PHE A 4 -28.36 15.68 11.04
N ASN A 5 -28.02 15.65 9.74
CA ASN A 5 -28.85 15.26 8.58
C ASN A 5 -30.38 15.47 8.68
N GLN A 6 -30.83 16.50 9.41
CA GLN A 6 -32.25 16.70 9.65
C GLN A 6 -32.99 17.02 8.35
N LYS A 7 -32.31 17.61 7.37
CA LYS A 7 -32.91 18.02 6.11
C LYS A 7 -33.57 16.86 5.35
N TYR A 8 -32.99 15.65 5.39
CA TYR A 8 -33.45 14.51 4.60
C TYR A 8 -34.22 13.46 5.41
N PHE A 9 -34.05 13.45 6.74
CA PHE A 9 -34.65 12.45 7.61
C PHE A 9 -35.59 12.99 8.68
N THR A 10 -35.77 14.32 8.81
CA THR A 10 -36.78 14.92 9.72
C THR A 10 -37.95 15.55 8.98
N GLY A 11 -39.05 15.75 9.69
CA GLY A 11 -40.29 16.31 9.15
C GLY A 11 -41.11 15.31 8.32
N ASP A 12 -42.33 15.70 7.97
CA ASP A 12 -43.29 14.83 7.28
C ASP A 12 -42.86 14.53 5.83
N SER A 13 -42.18 15.47 5.17
CA SER A 13 -41.67 15.30 3.80
C SER A 13 -40.62 14.19 3.65
N ALA A 14 -39.92 13.84 4.74
CA ALA A 14 -38.93 12.78 4.76
C ALA A 14 -39.53 11.37 5.01
N ALA A 15 -40.85 11.24 5.04
CA ALA A 15 -41.52 9.95 5.25
C ALA A 15 -41.11 8.89 4.22
N HIS A 16 -40.88 9.28 2.96
CA HIS A 16 -40.44 8.37 1.90
C HIS A 16 -39.08 7.74 2.24
N SER A 17 -38.06 8.55 2.52
CA SER A 17 -36.71 8.06 2.84
C SER A 17 -36.71 7.22 4.12
N ARG A 18 -37.39 7.67 5.18
CA ARG A 18 -37.50 6.91 6.43
C ARG A 18 -38.23 5.57 6.24
N SER A 19 -39.17 5.47 5.30
CA SER A 19 -39.91 4.22 5.07
C SER A 19 -39.00 3.08 4.60
N VAL A 20 -37.94 3.40 3.84
CA VAL A 20 -36.94 2.42 3.39
C VAL A 20 -36.21 1.83 4.59
N TYR A 21 -35.67 2.67 5.47
CA TYR A 21 -34.98 2.21 6.67
C TYR A 21 -35.90 1.46 7.65
N LYS A 22 -37.15 1.90 7.82
CA LYS A 22 -38.12 1.14 8.61
C LYS A 22 -38.37 -0.26 8.02
N GLY A 23 -38.39 -0.38 6.69
CA GLY A 23 -38.46 -1.66 5.99
C GLY A 23 -37.24 -2.55 6.24
N SER A 24 -36.07 -1.98 6.54
CA SER A 24 -34.86 -2.69 6.95
C SER A 24 -34.81 -3.04 8.44
N GLY A 25 -35.85 -2.71 9.21
CA GLY A 25 -35.96 -3.07 10.62
C GLY A 25 -35.52 -2.00 11.63
N TYR A 26 -35.27 -0.76 11.18
CA TYR A 26 -34.95 0.35 12.08
C TYR A 26 -36.21 0.95 12.73
N ASP A 27 -36.14 1.27 14.02
CA ASP A 27 -37.23 1.94 14.74
C ASP A 27 -37.28 3.44 14.37
N PRO A 28 -38.45 4.10 14.36
CA PRO A 28 -38.52 5.54 14.18
C PRO A 28 -37.62 6.37 15.12
N GLN A 29 -37.34 5.88 16.33
CA GLN A 29 -36.44 6.57 17.27
C GLN A 29 -34.96 6.45 16.88
N ASP A 30 -34.56 5.37 16.21
CA ASP A 30 -33.18 5.16 15.77
C ASP A 30 -32.76 6.19 14.73
N LEU A 31 -33.69 6.56 13.84
CA LEU A 31 -33.43 7.47 12.73
C LEU A 31 -33.18 8.93 13.15
N ASN A 32 -33.38 9.27 14.43
CA ASN A 32 -33.07 10.58 15.00
C ASN A 32 -31.62 10.70 15.51
N ARG A 33 -30.86 9.61 15.45
CA ARG A 33 -29.45 9.54 15.87
C ARG A 33 -28.52 9.85 14.69
N PRO A 34 -27.23 10.13 14.92
CA PRO A 34 -26.25 10.21 13.84
C PRO A 34 -26.18 8.92 13.01
N HIS A 35 -26.29 9.04 11.68
CA HIS A 35 -26.23 7.92 10.75
C HIS A 35 -24.76 7.60 10.44
N ILE A 36 -24.29 6.44 10.90
CA ILE A 36 -22.89 6.02 10.73
C ILE A 36 -22.80 4.91 9.70
N GLY A 37 -22.20 5.18 8.54
CA GLY A 37 -21.91 4.16 7.54
C GLY A 37 -20.72 3.29 7.96
N ILE A 38 -20.84 1.98 7.80
CA ILE A 38 -19.75 1.02 8.01
C ILE A 38 -19.44 0.41 6.65
N ALA A 39 -18.39 0.93 6.02
CA ALA A 39 -17.88 0.44 4.75
C ALA A 39 -17.09 -0.85 5.02
N ASN A 40 -17.68 -2.01 4.73
CA ASN A 40 -17.09 -3.31 5.03
C ASN A 40 -16.58 -3.98 3.76
N THR A 41 -15.27 -4.21 3.70
CA THR A 41 -14.59 -4.92 2.60
C THR A 41 -14.44 -6.41 2.89
N PHE A 42 -15.41 -7.00 3.60
CA PHE A 42 -15.42 -8.42 3.92
C PHE A 42 -15.49 -9.27 2.65
N SER A 43 -14.68 -10.32 2.60
CA SER A 43 -14.73 -11.36 1.57
C SER A 43 -14.07 -12.64 2.09
N GLU A 44 -14.59 -13.78 1.64
CA GLU A 44 -14.08 -15.12 1.99
C GLU A 44 -12.90 -15.55 1.09
N ASN A 45 -12.60 -14.79 0.04
CA ASN A 45 -11.52 -15.09 -0.91
C ASN A 45 -10.11 -14.68 -0.43
N SER A 46 -9.99 -14.11 0.78
CA SER A 46 -8.72 -13.61 1.32
C SER A 46 -8.70 -13.66 2.84
N ALA A 47 -7.60 -14.15 3.41
CA ALA A 47 -7.35 -14.13 4.85
C ALA A 47 -7.35 -12.70 5.43
N GLY A 48 -7.00 -11.69 4.61
CA GLY A 48 -7.00 -10.28 5.01
C GLY A 48 -8.38 -9.67 5.23
N HIS A 49 -9.44 -10.33 4.75
CA HIS A 49 -10.80 -9.78 4.74
C HIS A 49 -11.83 -10.66 5.46
N ALA A 50 -11.58 -11.96 5.60
CA ALA A 50 -12.61 -12.89 6.03
C ALA A 50 -13.02 -12.77 7.52
N HIS A 51 -12.27 -12.06 8.37
CA HIS A 51 -12.68 -11.74 9.75
C HIS A 51 -13.40 -10.39 9.89
N LEU A 52 -13.45 -9.58 8.83
CA LEU A 52 -13.98 -8.21 8.93
C LEU A 52 -15.47 -8.14 9.29
N ARG A 53 -16.24 -9.22 9.05
CA ARG A 53 -17.64 -9.33 9.49
C ARG A 53 -17.76 -9.33 11.03
N GLU A 54 -16.82 -9.98 11.73
CA GLU A 54 -16.79 -10.01 13.19
C GLU A 54 -16.37 -8.64 13.75
N LEU A 55 -15.39 -8.00 13.12
CA LEU A 55 -14.97 -6.64 13.46
C LEU A 55 -16.12 -5.64 13.27
N ALA A 56 -16.83 -5.72 12.14
CA ALA A 56 -18.01 -4.90 11.86
C ALA A 56 -19.09 -5.08 12.94
N ALA A 57 -19.32 -6.31 13.43
CA ALA A 57 -20.26 -6.54 14.52
C ALA A 57 -19.84 -5.84 15.82
N ALA A 58 -18.55 -5.85 16.15
CA ALA A 58 -18.01 -5.14 17.31
C ALA A 58 -18.16 -3.62 17.18
N VAL A 59 -17.85 -3.06 16.00
CA VAL A 59 -18.04 -1.64 15.67
C VAL A 59 -19.52 -1.25 15.78
N LYS A 60 -20.44 -2.02 15.16
CA LYS A 60 -21.89 -1.78 15.22
C LYS A 60 -22.39 -1.71 16.65
N SER A 61 -22.01 -2.68 17.49
CA SER A 61 -22.41 -2.73 18.90
C SER A 61 -21.96 -1.48 19.66
N ALA A 62 -20.77 -0.97 19.36
CA ALA A 62 -20.23 0.22 20.00
C ALA A 62 -20.88 1.53 19.50
N ILE A 63 -21.21 1.64 18.21
CA ILE A 63 -21.94 2.80 17.67
C ILE A 63 -23.32 2.91 18.35
N TRP A 64 -24.03 1.79 18.48
CA TRP A 64 -25.30 1.76 19.22
C TRP A 64 -25.15 2.21 20.67
N GLN A 65 -24.09 1.76 21.37
CA GLN A 65 -23.80 2.16 22.75
C GLN A 65 -23.50 3.67 22.87
N ALA A 66 -22.84 4.26 21.87
CA ALA A 66 -22.52 5.68 21.84
C ALA A 66 -23.68 6.58 21.39
N GLY A 67 -24.83 5.99 21.03
CA GLY A 67 -26.01 6.75 20.62
C GLY A 67 -26.06 7.12 19.14
N GLY A 68 -25.25 6.47 18.30
CA GLY A 68 -25.41 6.48 16.83
C GLY A 68 -26.34 5.38 16.32
N VAL A 69 -26.60 5.40 15.01
CA VAL A 69 -27.26 4.29 14.28
C VAL A 69 -26.32 3.80 13.16
N PRO A 70 -25.84 2.55 13.22
CA PRO A 70 -24.91 2.01 12.24
C PRO A 70 -25.61 1.41 11.02
N PHE A 71 -25.09 1.70 9.82
CA PHE A 71 -25.51 1.12 8.55
C PHE A 71 -24.32 0.44 7.87
N GLU A 72 -24.27 -0.89 7.91
CA GLU A 72 -23.22 -1.65 7.22
C GLU A 72 -23.55 -1.84 5.74
N PHE A 73 -22.56 -1.62 4.89
CA PHE A 73 -22.64 -1.91 3.46
C PHE A 73 -21.36 -2.59 2.96
N GLY A 74 -21.52 -3.46 1.96
CA GLY A 74 -20.44 -4.26 1.40
C GLY A 74 -19.73 -3.55 0.25
N LEU A 75 -18.42 -3.77 0.15
CA LEU A 75 -17.57 -3.31 -0.95
C LEU A 75 -16.77 -4.50 -1.51
N PRO A 76 -16.43 -4.48 -2.81
CA PRO A 76 -15.58 -5.51 -3.39
C PRO A 76 -14.17 -5.45 -2.77
N SER A 77 -13.55 -6.61 -2.63
CA SER A 77 -12.17 -6.75 -2.19
C SER A 77 -11.48 -7.92 -2.89
N THR A 78 -10.18 -7.78 -3.11
CA THR A 78 -9.32 -8.76 -3.77
C THR A 78 -8.04 -8.98 -2.98
N CYS A 79 -7.30 -10.02 -3.33
CA CYS A 79 -5.98 -10.29 -2.79
C CYS A 79 -5.01 -10.42 -3.96
N ALA A 80 -4.04 -9.50 -4.04
CA ALA A 80 -3.03 -9.47 -5.11
C ALA A 80 -2.29 -10.81 -5.23
N GLU A 81 -2.01 -11.45 -4.09
CA GLU A 81 -1.32 -12.74 -3.99
C GLU A 81 -1.96 -13.88 -4.80
N VAL A 82 -3.28 -13.84 -5.02
CA VAL A 82 -3.97 -14.86 -5.84
C VAL A 82 -3.82 -14.57 -7.34
N ALA A 83 -3.60 -13.30 -7.70
CA ALA A 83 -3.49 -12.84 -9.08
C ALA A 83 -2.05 -12.84 -9.61
N ILE A 84 -1.04 -13.03 -8.74
CA ILE A 84 0.38 -13.15 -9.13
C ILE A 84 0.54 -14.20 -10.23
N GLY A 85 1.30 -13.86 -11.28
CA GLY A 85 1.54 -14.73 -12.45
C GLY A 85 0.32 -14.95 -13.35
N THR A 86 -0.75 -14.17 -13.20
CA THR A 86 -1.93 -14.24 -14.06
C THR A 86 -2.15 -12.93 -14.82
N ASP A 87 -2.82 -13.04 -15.97
CA ASP A 87 -3.26 -11.87 -16.76
C ASP A 87 -4.17 -10.91 -15.98
N THR A 88 -4.72 -11.35 -14.83
CA THR A 88 -5.64 -10.55 -14.00
C THR A 88 -4.94 -9.65 -13.00
N MET A 89 -3.61 -9.75 -12.84
CA MET A 89 -2.84 -8.90 -11.93
C MET A 89 -3.00 -7.39 -12.24
N CYS A 90 -3.29 -7.07 -13.51
CA CYS A 90 -3.62 -5.72 -13.96
C CYS A 90 -4.81 -5.08 -13.21
N MET A 91 -5.71 -5.86 -12.63
CA MET A 91 -6.90 -5.34 -11.94
C MET A 91 -6.63 -4.92 -10.48
N ASP A 92 -5.50 -5.30 -9.91
CA ASP A 92 -5.23 -5.18 -8.49
C ASP A 92 -5.19 -3.72 -8.01
N LEU A 93 -4.33 -2.87 -8.62
CA LEU A 93 -4.26 -1.45 -8.27
C LEU A 93 -5.59 -0.73 -8.51
N ALA A 94 -6.25 -1.05 -9.62
CA ALA A 94 -7.50 -0.41 -10.00
C ALA A 94 -8.65 -0.70 -9.01
N MET A 95 -8.53 -1.76 -8.19
CA MET A 95 -9.45 -2.02 -7.09
C MET A 95 -9.46 -0.88 -6.06
N ARG A 96 -8.33 -0.20 -5.84
CA ARG A 96 -8.23 0.99 -4.97
C ARG A 96 -9.28 2.04 -5.35
N ASP A 97 -9.33 2.36 -6.64
CA ASP A 97 -10.21 3.40 -7.19
C ASP A 97 -11.69 2.96 -7.19
N ILE A 98 -11.96 1.67 -7.37
CA ILE A 98 -13.31 1.09 -7.24
C ILE A 98 -13.81 1.17 -5.80
N VAL A 99 -12.98 0.81 -4.82
CA VAL A 99 -13.33 0.90 -3.39
C VAL A 99 -13.61 2.36 -3.02
N ALA A 100 -12.74 3.28 -3.46
CA ALA A 100 -12.93 4.70 -3.19
C ALA A 100 -14.27 5.23 -3.75
N SER A 101 -14.53 4.94 -5.03
CA SER A 101 -15.76 5.37 -5.72
C SER A 101 -17.02 4.68 -5.15
N GLY A 102 -16.91 3.42 -4.73
CA GLY A 102 -18.01 2.68 -4.12
C GLY A 102 -18.44 3.28 -2.79
N ILE A 103 -17.48 3.64 -1.93
CA ILE A 103 -17.75 4.34 -0.66
C ILE A 103 -18.37 5.71 -0.93
N GLU A 104 -17.82 6.47 -1.89
CA GLU A 104 -18.33 7.78 -2.28
C GLU A 104 -19.82 7.72 -2.67
N ILE A 105 -20.18 6.81 -3.59
CA ILE A 105 -21.55 6.67 -4.09
C ILE A 105 -22.51 6.29 -2.98
N VAL A 106 -22.19 5.24 -2.22
CA VAL A 106 -23.11 4.75 -1.17
C VAL A 106 -23.29 5.80 -0.08
N SER A 107 -22.19 6.43 0.37
CA SER A 107 -22.23 7.42 1.44
C SER A 107 -22.99 8.69 1.03
N SER A 108 -22.81 9.13 -0.23
CA SER A 108 -23.49 10.31 -0.77
C SER A 108 -24.99 10.10 -0.94
N VAL A 109 -25.42 8.91 -1.40
CA VAL A 109 -26.84 8.57 -1.61
C VAL A 109 -27.55 8.37 -0.27
N GLN A 110 -26.91 7.70 0.69
CA GLN A 110 -27.50 7.42 2.00
C GLN A 110 -27.41 8.60 2.97
N HIS A 111 -26.63 9.63 2.63
CA HIS A 111 -26.38 10.81 3.47
C HIS A 111 -25.90 10.45 4.87
N PHE A 112 -24.84 9.65 4.97
CA PHE A 112 -24.25 9.33 6.27
C PHE A 112 -23.61 10.57 6.92
N ASP A 113 -23.70 10.66 8.25
CA ASP A 113 -23.07 11.72 9.05
C ASP A 113 -21.60 11.42 9.36
N GLY A 114 -21.23 10.14 9.38
CA GLY A 114 -19.85 9.70 9.56
C GLY A 114 -19.61 8.28 9.06
N LEU A 115 -18.34 7.90 8.93
CA LEU A 115 -17.92 6.64 8.32
C LEU A 115 -16.91 5.89 9.19
N VAL A 116 -17.14 4.58 9.32
CA VAL A 116 -16.09 3.64 9.73
C VAL A 116 -15.67 2.83 8.51
N LEU A 117 -14.38 2.85 8.22
CA LEU A 117 -13.80 2.29 7.00
C LEU A 117 -13.03 1.01 7.34
N LEU A 118 -13.64 -0.16 7.13
CA LEU A 118 -13.04 -1.45 7.47
C LEU A 118 -12.29 -2.03 6.27
N SER A 119 -10.97 -2.17 6.41
CA SER A 119 -10.07 -2.66 5.37
C SER A 119 -8.84 -3.35 5.96
N GLY A 120 -8.27 -4.31 5.24
CA GLY A 120 -7.08 -5.05 5.69
C GLY A 120 -6.01 -5.27 4.61
N CYS A 121 -6.41 -5.69 3.40
CA CYS A 121 -5.46 -6.03 2.34
C CYS A 121 -5.02 -4.82 1.50
N ASP A 122 -3.87 -5.01 0.85
CA ASP A 122 -3.09 -4.13 -0.02
C ASP A 122 -3.78 -2.83 -0.47
N ASN A 123 -4.31 -2.79 -1.69
CA ASN A 123 -4.94 -1.62 -2.32
C ASN A 123 -6.28 -1.20 -1.71
N ILE A 124 -6.86 -2.03 -0.83
CA ILE A 124 -8.16 -1.75 -0.22
C ILE A 124 -8.01 -0.67 0.85
N VAL A 125 -6.96 -0.74 1.67
CA VAL A 125 -6.67 0.28 2.71
C VAL A 125 -6.53 1.69 2.11
N PRO A 126 -5.66 1.95 1.11
CA PRO A 126 -5.58 3.26 0.48
C PRO A 126 -6.88 3.64 -0.21
N GLY A 127 -7.63 2.70 -0.81
CA GLY A 127 -8.93 3.00 -1.41
C GLY A 127 -9.92 3.59 -0.41
N THR A 128 -9.92 3.10 0.83
CA THR A 128 -10.73 3.70 1.89
C THR A 128 -10.24 5.09 2.32
N LEU A 129 -8.93 5.31 2.39
CA LEU A 129 -8.35 6.62 2.71
C LEU A 129 -8.68 7.67 1.64
N LEU A 130 -8.62 7.29 0.35
CA LEU A 130 -9.03 8.16 -0.75
C LEU A 130 -10.51 8.55 -0.63
N ALA A 131 -11.40 7.59 -0.33
CA ALA A 131 -12.81 7.89 -0.09
C ALA A 131 -13.03 8.84 1.10
N ALA A 132 -12.29 8.65 2.19
CA ALA A 132 -12.36 9.54 3.36
C ALA A 132 -12.02 10.98 2.95
N ALA A 133 -10.90 11.15 2.24
CA ALA A 133 -10.45 12.44 1.76
C ALA A 133 -11.44 13.10 0.80
N ARG A 134 -11.99 12.33 -0.15
CA ARG A 134 -12.93 12.82 -1.16
C ARG A 134 -14.26 13.29 -0.57
N LEU A 135 -14.82 12.54 0.37
CA LEU A 135 -16.11 12.84 1.00
C LEU A 135 -16.01 13.94 2.07
N ASP A 136 -14.88 14.01 2.76
CA ASP A 136 -14.58 14.94 3.85
C ASP A 136 -15.69 15.06 4.93
N ILE A 137 -16.37 13.96 5.21
CA ILE A 137 -17.23 13.79 6.39
C ILE A 137 -16.45 13.06 7.49
N PRO A 138 -16.82 13.19 8.77
CA PRO A 138 -16.14 12.50 9.87
C PRO A 138 -15.92 11.01 9.56
N ALA A 139 -14.67 10.59 9.48
CA ALA A 139 -14.31 9.24 9.05
C ALA A 139 -13.14 8.70 9.86
N ILE A 140 -13.20 7.42 10.21
CA ILE A 140 -12.15 6.70 10.92
C ILE A 140 -11.86 5.36 10.25
N CYS A 141 -10.58 5.06 10.04
CA CYS A 141 -10.13 3.79 9.49
C CYS A 141 -10.10 2.72 10.60
N CYS A 142 -10.64 1.55 10.28
CA CYS A 142 -10.62 0.36 11.12
C CYS A 142 -9.82 -0.73 10.41
N THR A 143 -8.52 -0.77 10.69
CA THR A 143 -7.57 -1.71 10.09
C THR A 143 -7.85 -3.15 10.55
N GLY A 144 -7.89 -4.10 9.62
CA GLY A 144 -8.11 -5.51 9.89
C GLY A 144 -7.03 -6.15 10.78
N GLY A 145 -5.80 -5.66 10.69
CA GLY A 145 -4.63 -6.16 11.40
C GLY A 145 -3.85 -7.22 10.63
N PRO A 146 -2.56 -7.41 10.96
CA PRO A 146 -1.72 -8.46 10.38
C PRO A 146 -2.15 -9.85 10.86
N MET A 147 -1.83 -10.87 10.07
CA MET A 147 -1.84 -12.26 10.51
C MET A 147 -0.62 -12.54 11.40
N LEU A 148 -0.70 -13.61 12.19
CA LEU A 148 0.44 -14.11 12.94
C LEU A 148 1.48 -14.74 11.99
N SER A 149 2.74 -14.70 12.39
CA SER A 149 3.81 -15.35 11.63
C SER A 149 3.67 -16.88 11.66
N GLY A 150 3.80 -17.51 10.49
CA GLY A 150 3.76 -18.96 10.32
C GLY A 150 4.99 -19.67 10.89
N ARG A 151 4.91 -21.01 10.96
CA ARG A 151 5.99 -21.84 11.52
C ARG A 151 6.22 -23.10 10.71
N LEU A 152 7.41 -23.24 10.13
CA LEU A 152 7.86 -24.47 9.48
C LEU A 152 9.03 -25.05 10.28
N ASP A 153 8.84 -26.26 10.83
CA ASP A 153 9.85 -26.97 11.64
C ASP A 153 10.39 -26.12 12.82
N GLY A 154 9.50 -25.37 13.45
CA GLY A 154 9.80 -24.52 14.61
C GLY A 154 10.42 -23.15 14.27
N LYS A 155 10.78 -22.92 13.00
CA LYS A 155 11.29 -21.64 12.53
C LYS A 155 10.17 -20.77 11.97
N GLN A 156 10.33 -19.45 12.09
CA GLN A 156 9.41 -18.51 11.46
C GLN A 156 9.40 -18.74 9.95
N PHE A 157 8.19 -18.76 9.37
CA PHE A 157 7.98 -19.05 7.96
C PHE A 157 6.80 -18.21 7.47
N LEU A 158 7.04 -17.35 6.49
CA LEU A 158 6.07 -16.40 5.96
C LEU A 158 5.57 -16.85 4.57
N GLN A 159 4.50 -16.23 4.08
CA GLN A 159 3.94 -16.52 2.76
C GLN A 159 4.98 -16.40 1.64
N CYS A 160 5.80 -15.36 1.68
CA CYS A 160 6.86 -15.13 0.71
C CYS A 160 7.97 -16.19 0.71
N ASP A 161 8.14 -16.95 1.81
CA ASP A 161 9.09 -18.05 1.87
C ASP A 161 8.59 -19.29 1.13
N VAL A 162 7.28 -19.38 0.84
CA VAL A 162 6.68 -20.55 0.17
C VAL A 162 7.21 -20.68 -1.25
N THR A 163 7.30 -19.56 -1.98
CA THR A 163 7.80 -19.57 -3.36
C THR A 163 9.28 -19.95 -3.38
N GLU A 164 10.11 -19.31 -2.56
CA GLU A 164 11.54 -19.61 -2.44
C GLU A 164 11.79 -21.07 -2.05
N PHE A 165 11.03 -21.59 -1.08
CA PHE A 165 11.13 -22.99 -0.67
C PHE A 165 10.75 -23.94 -1.80
N SER A 166 9.66 -23.66 -2.52
CA SER A 166 9.16 -24.52 -3.60
C SER A 166 10.15 -24.57 -4.77
N TYR A 167 10.64 -23.42 -5.23
CA TYR A 167 11.67 -23.34 -6.27
C TYR A 167 13.00 -23.96 -5.84
N GLY A 168 13.43 -23.72 -4.60
CA GLY A 168 14.63 -24.33 -4.03
C GLY A 168 14.56 -25.86 -4.01
N GLN A 169 13.39 -26.44 -3.79
CA GLN A 169 13.20 -27.90 -3.84
C GLN A 169 13.13 -28.44 -5.27
N ILE A 170 12.48 -27.72 -6.20
CA ILE A 170 12.40 -28.10 -7.61
C ILE A 170 13.78 -28.07 -8.26
N SER A 171 14.53 -26.97 -8.10
CA SER A 171 15.87 -26.80 -8.67
C SER A 171 16.87 -27.84 -8.18
N LYS A 172 16.79 -28.26 -6.91
CA LYS A 172 17.65 -29.29 -6.32
C LYS A 172 17.23 -30.73 -6.70
N GLY A 173 16.12 -30.90 -7.42
CA GLY A 173 15.54 -32.21 -7.72
C GLY A 173 15.03 -32.96 -6.49
N THR A 174 14.83 -32.26 -5.36
CA THR A 174 14.37 -32.80 -4.07
C THR A 174 12.89 -32.49 -3.80
N ALA A 175 12.16 -32.02 -4.81
CA ALA A 175 10.75 -31.69 -4.73
C ALA A 175 9.91 -32.89 -4.29
N SER A 176 9.53 -32.89 -3.02
CA SER A 176 8.48 -33.76 -2.48
C SER A 176 7.18 -32.97 -2.40
N ARG A 177 6.10 -33.49 -3.01
CA ARG A 177 4.77 -32.88 -2.89
C ARG A 177 4.35 -32.73 -1.43
N GLU A 178 4.73 -33.67 -0.57
CA GLU A 178 4.44 -33.62 0.86
C GLU A 178 5.18 -32.46 1.54
N ALA A 179 6.45 -32.22 1.19
CA ALA A 179 7.21 -31.11 1.74
C ALA A 179 6.64 -29.75 1.30
N ILE A 180 6.28 -29.62 0.02
CA ILE A 180 5.64 -28.41 -0.51
C ILE A 180 4.29 -28.17 0.16
N LEU A 181 3.46 -29.20 0.30
CA LEU A 181 2.17 -29.09 0.99
C LEU A 181 2.35 -28.69 2.46
N LYS A 182 3.35 -29.23 3.15
CA LYS A 182 3.67 -28.84 4.52
C LYS A 182 4.06 -27.37 4.61
N ALA A 183 4.88 -26.86 3.68
CA ALA A 183 5.24 -25.45 3.62
C ALA A 183 4.01 -24.56 3.35
N GLU A 184 3.19 -24.92 2.36
CA GLU A 184 1.92 -24.27 2.01
C GLU A 184 1.00 -24.13 3.23
N CYS A 185 0.77 -25.21 3.98
CA CYS A 185 -0.09 -25.20 5.18
C CYS A 185 0.53 -24.46 6.38
N SER A 186 1.82 -24.14 6.36
CA SER A 186 2.52 -23.54 7.51
C SER A 186 2.65 -22.02 7.44
N ALA A 187 2.47 -21.43 6.26
CA ALA A 187 2.81 -20.02 6.01
C ALA A 187 1.77 -19.01 6.51
N CYS A 188 0.48 -19.34 6.40
CA CYS A 188 -0.63 -18.45 6.78
C CYS A 188 -1.46 -19.09 7.91
N PRO A 189 -1.01 -18.99 9.18
CA PRO A 189 -1.63 -19.72 10.30
C PRO A 189 -2.91 -19.08 10.83
N SER A 190 -3.20 -17.83 10.47
CA SER A 190 -4.35 -17.08 10.99
C SER A 190 -4.93 -16.13 9.95
N MET A 191 -6.12 -15.60 10.26
CA MET A 191 -6.71 -14.46 9.58
C MET A 191 -5.82 -13.21 9.72
N GLY A 192 -5.95 -12.26 8.80
CA GLY A 192 -5.23 -10.99 8.78
C GLY A 192 -4.49 -10.73 7.47
N ALA A 193 -3.99 -9.51 7.32
CA ALA A 193 -3.08 -9.14 6.22
C ALA A 193 -1.75 -9.90 6.31
N CYS A 194 -0.89 -9.84 5.29
CA CYS A 194 0.41 -10.53 5.28
C CYS A 194 1.19 -10.32 6.58
N SER A 195 2.05 -11.25 6.98
CA SER A 195 2.85 -11.14 8.22
C SER A 195 4.16 -10.36 8.05
N SER A 196 4.52 -9.99 6.81
CA SER A 196 5.69 -9.17 6.47
C SER A 196 5.35 -7.68 6.28
N MET A 197 6.37 -6.83 6.17
CA MET A 197 6.24 -5.41 5.80
C MET A 197 6.02 -5.25 4.28
N GLY A 198 4.91 -5.83 3.80
CA GLY A 198 4.34 -5.57 2.47
C GLY A 198 3.42 -4.34 2.48
N THR A 199 2.75 -4.08 1.35
CA THR A 199 1.91 -2.89 1.19
C THR A 199 0.73 -2.87 2.17
N ALA A 200 0.10 -4.01 2.43
CA ALA A 200 -1.05 -4.10 3.34
C ALA A 200 -0.73 -3.59 4.76
N ASN A 201 0.41 -4.01 5.34
CA ASN A 201 0.82 -3.51 6.66
C ASN A 201 1.39 -2.10 6.59
N THR A 202 2.13 -1.77 5.53
CA THR A 202 2.61 -0.40 5.29
C THR A 202 1.43 0.56 5.33
N MET A 203 0.38 0.33 4.53
CA MET A 203 -0.78 1.22 4.47
C MET A 203 -1.64 1.22 5.73
N GLN A 204 -1.71 0.11 6.47
CA GLN A 204 -2.37 0.10 7.79
C GLN A 204 -1.61 0.97 8.79
N ILE A 205 -0.28 0.86 8.83
CA ILE A 205 0.60 1.69 9.65
C ILE A 205 0.49 3.17 9.22
N LEU A 206 0.47 3.44 7.91
CA LEU A 206 0.32 4.79 7.39
C LEU A 206 -1.06 5.40 7.66
N ALA A 207 -2.12 4.60 7.71
CA ALA A 207 -3.42 5.09 8.18
C ALA A 207 -3.34 5.61 9.62
N GLU A 208 -2.52 5.01 10.47
CA GLU A 208 -2.25 5.50 11.83
C GLU A 208 -1.33 6.71 11.82
N ALA A 209 -0.29 6.70 10.99
CA ALA A 209 0.66 7.81 10.85
C ALA A 209 0.02 9.11 10.33
N LEU A 210 -0.95 8.98 9.42
CA LEU A 210 -1.81 10.07 8.95
C LEU A 210 -2.78 10.56 10.02
N GLY A 211 -2.93 9.84 11.13
CA GLY A 211 -3.86 10.14 12.20
C GLY A 211 -5.29 9.68 11.93
N MET A 212 -5.52 8.77 10.96
CA MET A 212 -6.84 8.31 10.53
C MET A 212 -7.36 7.06 11.26
N THR A 213 -6.56 6.46 12.14
CA THR A 213 -7.01 5.41 13.07
C THR A 213 -6.51 5.69 14.49
N LEU A 214 -7.02 4.93 15.47
CA LEU A 214 -6.61 5.10 16.86
C LEU A 214 -5.13 4.71 17.06
N PRO A 215 -4.40 5.40 17.95
CA PRO A 215 -3.02 5.06 18.25
C PRO A 215 -2.86 3.62 18.74
N GLY A 216 -1.88 2.91 18.18
CA GLY A 216 -1.58 1.50 18.41
C GLY A 216 -2.52 0.52 17.69
N ALA A 217 -3.55 0.97 16.96
CA ALA A 217 -4.57 0.07 16.41
C ALA A 217 -4.12 -0.71 15.17
N SER A 218 -3.23 -0.13 14.37
CA SER A 218 -2.84 -0.67 13.05
C SER A 218 -2.08 -1.98 13.13
N THR A 219 -1.18 -2.12 14.10
CA THR A 219 -0.31 -3.29 14.26
C THR A 219 -0.94 -4.41 15.09
N ILE A 220 -2.08 -4.20 15.74
CA ILE A 220 -2.74 -5.26 16.53
C ILE A 220 -3.08 -6.45 15.62
N PRO A 221 -2.57 -7.68 15.91
CA PRO A 221 -2.89 -8.86 15.13
C PRO A 221 -4.40 -9.12 15.04
N ALA A 222 -4.85 -9.57 13.87
CA ALA A 222 -6.27 -9.75 13.56
C ALA A 222 -7.02 -10.67 14.54
N VAL A 223 -6.32 -11.67 15.09
CA VAL A 223 -6.89 -12.69 15.99
C VAL A 223 -6.84 -12.32 17.47
N PHE A 224 -6.26 -11.16 17.83
CA PHE A 224 -6.15 -10.77 19.24
C PHE A 224 -7.44 -10.14 19.75
N THR A 225 -7.71 -10.35 21.05
CA THR A 225 -8.86 -9.73 21.71
C THR A 225 -8.76 -8.19 21.67
N ASP A 226 -7.55 -7.65 21.70
CA ASP A 226 -7.28 -6.22 21.56
C ASP A 226 -7.83 -5.64 20.26
N LYS A 227 -7.91 -6.42 19.18
CA LYS A 227 -8.50 -5.96 17.92
C LYS A 227 -10.00 -5.71 18.07
N ILE A 228 -10.71 -6.60 18.77
CA ILE A 228 -12.14 -6.43 19.07
C ILE A 228 -12.37 -5.24 20.01
N ILE A 229 -11.47 -5.04 20.99
CA ILE A 229 -11.53 -3.88 21.89
C ILE A 229 -11.33 -2.59 21.11
N SER A 230 -10.30 -2.53 20.25
CA SER A 230 -10.02 -1.40 19.37
C SER A 230 -11.22 -1.08 18.45
N CYS A 231 -11.85 -2.08 17.85
CA CYS A 231 -13.07 -1.91 17.05
C CYS A 231 -14.21 -1.26 17.85
N LYS A 232 -14.39 -1.64 19.12
CA LYS A 232 -15.38 -1.02 20.00
C LYS A 232 -15.01 0.43 20.36
N GLN A 233 -13.72 0.73 20.54
CA GLN A 233 -13.26 2.10 20.78
C GLN A 233 -13.51 2.97 19.54
N ILE A 234 -13.19 2.48 18.34
CA ILE A 234 -13.46 3.12 17.05
C ILE A 234 -14.95 3.42 16.89
N GLY A 235 -15.82 2.43 17.15
CA GLY A 235 -17.27 2.59 17.04
C GLY A 235 -17.87 3.63 17.98
N ARG A 236 -17.28 3.84 19.16
CA ARG A 236 -17.67 4.96 20.05
C ARG A 236 -17.13 6.28 19.51
N ARG A 237 -15.84 6.28 19.13
CA ARG A 237 -15.13 7.49 18.73
C ARG A 237 -15.72 8.15 17.49
N ILE A 238 -16.19 7.38 16.52
CA ILE A 238 -16.79 7.96 15.30
C ILE A 238 -18.05 8.78 15.62
N VAL A 239 -18.84 8.38 16.61
CA VAL A 239 -20.03 9.16 17.04
C VAL A 239 -19.60 10.49 17.66
N ASP A 240 -18.56 10.48 18.50
CA ASP A 240 -17.98 11.70 19.08
C ASP A 240 -17.40 12.61 17.98
N MET A 241 -16.69 12.04 16.99
CA MET A 241 -16.14 12.79 15.85
C MET A 241 -17.23 13.47 15.02
N VAL A 242 -18.39 12.84 14.87
CA VAL A 242 -19.56 13.46 14.22
C VAL A 242 -20.02 14.69 15.01
N HIS A 243 -20.10 14.59 16.34
CA HIS A 243 -20.46 15.72 17.19
C HIS A 243 -19.43 16.86 17.18
N GLU A 244 -18.15 16.52 17.10
CA GLU A 244 -17.02 17.46 17.01
C GLU A 244 -16.81 18.03 15.60
N ASN A 245 -17.47 17.46 14.58
CA ASN A 245 -17.22 17.75 13.17
C ASN A 245 -15.73 17.61 12.83
N LEU A 246 -15.11 16.54 13.33
CA LEU A 246 -13.71 16.21 13.07
C LEU A 246 -13.63 15.43 11.76
N VAL A 247 -13.22 16.11 10.70
CA VAL A 247 -13.19 15.61 9.31
C VAL A 247 -11.77 15.32 8.83
N PRO A 248 -11.59 14.44 7.83
CA PRO A 248 -10.29 14.09 7.26
C PRO A 248 -9.42 15.30 6.87
N SER A 249 -9.97 16.34 6.25
CA SER A 249 -9.22 17.54 5.84
C SER A 249 -8.61 18.33 7.00
N ARG A 250 -9.12 18.15 8.23
CA ARG A 250 -8.56 18.74 9.46
C ARG A 250 -7.44 17.90 10.07
N ILE A 251 -7.39 16.61 9.75
CA ILE A 251 -6.42 15.63 10.27
C ILE A 251 -5.26 15.50 9.27
N ILE A 252 -5.59 15.18 8.02
CA ILE A 252 -4.65 14.94 6.93
C ILE A 252 -4.20 16.29 6.36
N THR A 253 -3.24 16.89 7.04
CA THR A 253 -2.54 18.10 6.58
C THR A 253 -1.27 17.72 5.84
N ARG A 254 -0.65 18.69 5.15
CA ARG A 254 0.69 18.52 4.55
C ARG A 254 1.71 17.97 5.55
N LYS A 255 1.66 18.41 6.81
CA LYS A 255 2.53 17.90 7.89
C LYS A 255 2.18 16.48 8.31
N ALA A 256 0.91 16.11 8.34
CA ALA A 256 0.50 14.72 8.61
C ALA A 256 0.97 13.77 7.50
N ILE A 257 0.92 14.21 6.24
CA ILE A 257 1.49 13.47 5.11
C ILE A 257 3.02 13.34 5.26
N GLU A 258 3.73 14.40 5.66
CA GLU A 258 5.17 14.29 5.94
C GLU A 258 5.48 13.32 7.10
N ASN A 259 4.67 13.29 8.16
CA ASN A 259 4.76 12.28 9.22
C ASN A 259 4.53 10.86 8.68
N ALA A 260 3.60 10.68 7.76
CA ALA A 260 3.38 9.40 7.09
C ALA A 260 4.60 9.00 6.24
N ILE A 261 5.24 9.94 5.54
CA ILE A 261 6.48 9.68 4.79
C ILE A 261 7.63 9.32 5.75
N TYR A 262 7.79 10.04 6.87
CA TYR A 262 8.77 9.68 7.89
C TYR A 262 8.56 8.27 8.42
N MET A 263 7.30 7.89 8.67
CA MET A 263 6.94 6.54 9.11
C MET A 263 7.27 5.49 8.03
N ASP A 264 6.88 5.73 6.78
CA ASP A 264 7.16 4.83 5.64
C ASP A 264 8.65 4.56 5.51
N LEU A 265 9.47 5.62 5.57
CA LEU A 265 10.92 5.52 5.49
C LEU A 265 11.52 4.79 6.72
N ALA A 266 11.01 5.07 7.91
CA ALA A 266 11.49 4.47 9.16
C ALA A 266 11.18 2.98 9.26
N ILE A 267 10.09 2.52 8.66
CA ILE A 267 9.76 1.08 8.57
C ILE A 267 10.33 0.42 7.33
N GLY A 268 10.99 1.19 6.46
CA GLY A 268 11.38 0.81 5.11
C GLY A 268 10.19 0.22 4.36
N GLY A 269 9.06 0.91 4.30
CA GLY A 269 7.79 0.39 3.81
C GLY A 269 7.78 0.02 2.32
N SER A 270 6.61 -0.40 1.85
CA SER A 270 6.40 -0.74 0.43
C SER A 270 6.56 0.49 -0.46
N THR A 271 7.21 0.34 -1.61
CA THR A 271 7.31 1.40 -2.62
C THR A 271 5.94 1.88 -3.13
N ASN A 272 4.92 1.01 -3.06
CA ASN A 272 3.53 1.35 -3.38
C ASN A 272 2.97 2.48 -2.49
N ALA A 273 3.49 2.66 -1.27
CA ALA A 273 3.08 3.74 -0.37
C ALA A 273 3.26 5.13 -1.01
N VAL A 274 4.30 5.31 -1.83
CA VAL A 274 4.54 6.55 -2.59
C VAL A 274 3.34 6.86 -3.48
N LEU A 275 2.84 5.88 -4.24
CA LEU A 275 1.68 6.07 -5.12
C LEU A 275 0.42 6.42 -4.33
N HIS A 276 0.19 5.72 -3.23
CA HIS A 276 -1.00 5.91 -2.42
C HIS A 276 -1.02 7.26 -1.71
N LEU A 277 0.12 7.72 -1.18
CA LEU A 277 0.23 9.03 -0.53
C LEU A 277 0.11 10.18 -1.55
N LEU A 278 0.66 10.04 -2.76
CA LEU A 278 0.47 11.01 -3.85
C LEU A 278 -1.01 11.11 -4.25
N ALA A 279 -1.67 9.96 -4.46
CA ALA A 279 -3.10 9.93 -4.78
C ALA A 279 -3.96 10.55 -3.66
N LEU A 280 -3.61 10.31 -2.39
CA LEU A 280 -4.30 10.88 -1.24
C LEU A 280 -4.12 12.39 -1.15
N ALA A 281 -2.89 12.88 -1.40
CA ALA A 281 -2.60 14.30 -1.43
C ALA A 281 -3.44 15.03 -2.50
N ASN A 282 -3.61 14.41 -3.68
CA ASN A 282 -4.45 14.95 -4.75
C ASN A 282 -5.93 15.11 -4.33
N GLU A 283 -6.53 14.13 -3.64
CA GLU A 283 -7.94 14.24 -3.18
C GLU A 283 -8.16 15.46 -2.27
N LEU A 284 -7.14 15.84 -1.50
CA LEU A 284 -7.18 16.98 -0.58
C LEU A 284 -6.60 18.27 -1.17
N ASN A 285 -6.21 18.28 -2.44
CA ASN A 285 -5.51 19.39 -3.09
C ASN A 285 -4.24 19.82 -2.33
N ILE A 286 -3.53 18.87 -1.73
CA ILE A 286 -2.24 19.08 -1.08
C ILE A 286 -1.16 18.82 -2.12
N GLU A 287 -0.32 19.81 -2.39
CA GLU A 287 0.86 19.61 -3.23
C GLU A 287 1.77 18.58 -2.57
N LEU A 288 2.14 17.53 -3.30
CA LEU A 288 3.11 16.51 -2.90
C LEU A 288 3.81 16.00 -4.15
N SER A 289 5.14 15.82 -4.08
CA SER A 289 5.96 15.39 -5.22
C SER A 289 6.92 14.29 -4.83
N LEU A 290 7.49 13.57 -5.81
CA LEU A 290 8.54 12.59 -5.55
C LEU A 290 9.79 13.22 -4.89
N GLN A 291 10.05 14.50 -5.14
CA GLN A 291 11.15 15.26 -4.54
C GLN A 291 10.98 15.41 -3.02
N ASP A 292 9.74 15.41 -2.51
CA ASP A 292 9.50 15.39 -1.07
C ASP A 292 9.96 14.08 -0.45
N PHE A 293 9.66 12.94 -1.09
CA PHE A 293 10.15 11.62 -0.65
C PHE A 293 11.68 11.53 -0.72
N GLU A 294 12.29 12.05 -1.79
CA GLU A 294 13.75 12.10 -1.95
C GLU A 294 14.42 12.87 -0.82
N ARG A 295 13.92 14.09 -0.54
CA ARG A 295 14.47 14.96 0.51
C ARG A 295 14.37 14.31 1.89
N LEU A 296 13.22 13.73 2.21
CA LEU A 296 12.97 13.09 3.50
C LEU A 296 13.72 11.76 3.66
N SER A 297 13.89 11.00 2.57
CA SER A 297 14.67 9.76 2.53
C SER A 297 16.12 9.96 2.99
N ARG A 298 16.73 11.10 2.66
CA ARG A 298 18.12 11.40 3.04
C ARG A 298 18.32 11.62 4.55
N THR A 299 17.28 12.05 5.26
CA THR A 299 17.39 12.46 6.66
C THR A 299 16.75 11.47 7.64
N THR A 300 16.01 10.49 7.12
CA THR A 300 15.22 9.57 7.93
C THR A 300 15.86 8.19 7.84
N PRO A 301 16.39 7.62 8.94
CA PRO A 301 16.94 6.27 8.89
C PRO A 301 15.83 5.21 8.97
N CYS A 302 16.05 4.06 8.33
CA CYS A 302 15.19 2.89 8.50
C CYS A 302 15.54 2.17 9.81
N ILE A 303 14.60 2.12 10.76
CA ILE A 303 14.80 1.59 12.12
C ILE A 303 14.00 0.33 12.44
N ALA A 304 12.96 0.00 11.66
CA ALA A 304 12.19 -1.21 11.89
C ALA A 304 12.90 -2.43 11.29
N ASN A 305 13.26 -3.39 12.14
CA ASN A 305 13.92 -4.64 11.77
C ASN A 305 12.91 -5.70 11.30
N VAL A 306 11.98 -5.32 10.42
CA VAL A 306 10.91 -6.20 9.94
C VAL A 306 11.18 -6.63 8.50
N ARG A 307 10.92 -7.90 8.18
CA ARG A 307 11.10 -8.45 6.83
C ARG A 307 10.27 -7.65 5.81
N PRO A 308 10.84 -7.35 4.63
CA PRO A 308 12.11 -7.87 4.10
C PRO A 308 13.36 -7.04 4.43
N SER A 309 13.23 -5.88 5.09
CA SER A 309 14.42 -5.06 5.44
C SER A 309 15.18 -5.62 6.64
N GLY A 310 14.50 -6.38 7.50
CA GLY A 310 15.06 -7.00 8.70
C GLY A 310 14.76 -8.48 8.81
N VAL A 311 14.70 -8.99 10.04
CA VAL A 311 14.54 -10.43 10.34
C VAL A 311 13.24 -10.80 11.03
N TYR A 312 12.53 -9.83 11.61
CA TYR A 312 11.29 -10.05 12.36
C TYR A 312 10.04 -9.91 11.50
N ALA A 313 8.87 -10.29 12.03
CA ALA A 313 7.58 -10.12 11.39
C ALA A 313 6.77 -8.98 12.04
N VAL A 314 5.62 -8.63 11.48
CA VAL A 314 4.80 -7.49 11.95
C VAL A 314 4.13 -7.79 13.30
N ASP A 315 3.88 -9.05 13.63
CA ASP A 315 3.45 -9.46 14.98
C ASP A 315 4.53 -9.18 16.04
N ASP A 316 5.82 -9.35 15.71
CA ASP A 316 6.92 -8.95 16.59
C ASP A 316 6.95 -7.41 16.79
N LEU A 317 6.67 -6.65 15.73
CA LEU A 317 6.58 -5.18 15.81
C LEU A 317 5.46 -4.73 16.75
N PHE A 318 4.31 -5.43 16.76
CA PHE A 318 3.25 -5.15 17.72
C PHE A 318 3.71 -5.33 19.17
N TYR A 319 4.41 -6.43 19.47
CA TYR A 319 4.93 -6.69 20.81
C TYR A 319 6.00 -5.69 21.26
N SER A 320 6.73 -5.09 20.31
CA SER A 320 7.70 -4.01 20.54
C SER A 320 7.05 -2.62 20.73
N GLY A 321 5.71 -2.53 20.65
CA GLY A 321 4.96 -1.30 20.89
C GLY A 321 4.43 -0.61 19.64
N GLY A 322 4.65 -1.20 18.46
CA GLY A 322 4.00 -0.81 17.20
C GLY A 322 4.32 0.61 16.74
N VAL A 323 3.35 1.23 16.07
CA VAL A 323 3.48 2.57 15.47
C VAL A 323 3.82 3.66 16.49
N PRO A 324 3.20 3.72 17.69
CA PRO A 324 3.57 4.72 18.69
C PRO A 324 5.04 4.64 19.11
N ALA A 325 5.59 3.43 19.24
CA ALA A 325 7.00 3.23 19.60
C ALA A 325 7.95 3.69 18.48
N ILE A 326 7.62 3.45 17.20
CA ILE A 326 8.39 3.98 16.07
C ILE A 326 8.38 5.52 16.08
N PHE A 327 7.21 6.14 16.21
CA PHE A 327 7.14 7.60 16.30
C PHE A 327 7.90 8.16 17.51
N LYS A 328 7.98 7.41 18.61
CA LYS A 328 8.75 7.82 19.78
C LYS A 328 10.24 7.90 19.47
N GLN A 329 10.78 6.97 18.69
CA GLN A 329 12.17 7.05 18.21
C GLN A 329 12.38 8.22 17.24
N LEU A 330 11.36 8.57 16.46
CA LEU A 330 11.38 9.68 15.49
C LEU A 330 10.97 11.03 16.08
N GLU A 331 10.76 11.14 17.40
CA GLU A 331 10.15 12.32 18.07
C GLU A 331 10.90 13.64 17.79
N SER A 332 12.18 13.56 17.44
CA SER A 332 13.04 14.71 17.11
C SER A 332 12.82 15.28 15.70
N ILE A 333 12.25 14.51 14.77
CA ILE A 333 12.08 14.90 13.36
C ILE A 333 10.63 15.03 12.91
N VAL A 334 9.68 14.43 13.62
CA VAL A 334 8.24 14.44 13.26
C VAL A 334 7.51 15.69 13.75
N HIS A 335 6.41 16.01 13.07
CA HIS A 335 5.51 17.13 13.40
C HIS A 335 4.55 16.73 14.52
N LYS A 336 4.84 17.18 15.75
CA LYS A 336 4.14 16.76 16.98
C LYS A 336 2.75 17.39 17.14
N GLU A 337 2.49 18.50 16.46
CA GLU A 337 1.23 19.25 16.51
C GLU A 337 0.10 18.61 15.67
N CYS A 338 0.42 17.60 14.86
CA CYS A 338 -0.57 16.94 14.01
C CYS A 338 -1.67 16.28 14.86
N LEU A 339 -2.92 16.62 14.56
CA LEU A 339 -4.11 16.06 15.17
C LEU A 339 -4.35 14.64 14.62
N ASN A 340 -4.97 13.77 15.42
CA ASN A 340 -5.47 12.48 14.94
C ASN A 340 -6.95 12.29 15.33
N VAL A 341 -7.55 11.20 14.85
CA VAL A 341 -8.96 10.86 15.08
C VAL A 341 -9.34 10.81 16.56
N SER A 342 -8.45 10.53 17.50
CA SER A 342 -8.74 10.56 18.95
C SER A 342 -9.03 11.97 19.48
N GLY A 343 -8.69 13.02 18.72
CA GLY A 343 -8.75 14.41 19.15
C GLY A 343 -7.47 14.90 19.85
N GLN A 344 -6.48 14.02 20.05
CA GLN A 344 -5.17 14.38 20.58
C GLN A 344 -4.18 14.74 19.48
N THR A 345 -3.12 15.46 19.85
CA THR A 345 -1.96 15.67 18.99
C THR A 345 -0.99 14.48 19.08
N LEU A 346 -0.13 14.31 18.06
CA LEU A 346 0.93 13.30 18.10
C LEU A 346 1.83 13.48 19.33
N GLY A 347 2.21 14.72 19.67
CA GLY A 347 3.04 15.01 20.85
C GLY A 347 2.40 14.58 22.18
N GLU A 348 1.09 14.71 22.33
CA GLU A 348 0.36 14.24 23.52
C GLU A 348 0.41 12.71 23.62
N ILE A 349 0.25 11.99 22.51
CA ILE A 349 0.39 10.53 22.48
C ILE A 349 1.81 10.13 22.89
N LEU A 350 2.83 10.70 22.25
CA LEU A 350 4.23 10.36 22.48
C LEU A 350 4.73 10.69 23.89
N SER A 351 4.03 11.56 24.62
CA SER A 351 4.34 11.84 26.04
C SER A 351 4.12 10.64 26.96
N THR A 352 3.28 9.68 26.52
CA THR A 352 2.92 8.48 27.31
C THR A 352 3.62 7.21 26.83
N VAL A 353 4.30 7.26 25.69
CA VAL A 353 4.96 6.10 25.08
C VAL A 353 6.39 5.93 25.64
N PRO A 354 6.77 4.72 26.10
CA PRO A 354 8.14 4.44 26.54
C PRO A 354 9.16 4.69 25.43
N SER A 355 10.31 5.28 25.80
CA SER A 355 11.40 5.62 24.87
C SER A 355 12.51 4.56 24.89
N GLU A 356 12.15 3.28 24.83
CA GLU A 356 13.12 2.18 24.92
C GLU A 356 13.20 1.47 23.56
N PRO A 357 14.30 1.67 22.79
CA PRO A 357 14.53 0.90 21.57
C PRO A 357 14.90 -0.55 21.91
N ASP A 358 14.64 -1.46 20.98
CA ASP A 358 14.99 -2.88 21.09
C ASP A 358 15.51 -3.43 19.74
N ASP A 359 15.57 -4.77 19.61
CA ASP A 359 16.05 -5.42 18.39
C ASP A 359 15.09 -5.29 17.20
N VAL A 360 13.80 -5.04 17.45
CA VAL A 360 12.73 -4.90 16.46
C VAL A 360 12.57 -3.43 16.03
N ILE A 361 12.54 -2.50 16.98
CA ILE A 361 12.51 -1.05 16.76
C ILE A 361 13.82 -0.46 17.27
N ARG A 362 14.76 -0.21 16.35
CA ARG A 362 16.08 0.31 16.71
C ARG A 362 16.08 1.81 16.95
N SER A 363 17.15 2.31 17.58
CA SER A 363 17.39 3.75 17.74
C SER A 363 17.89 4.40 16.44
N LEU A 364 17.79 5.73 16.37
CA LEU A 364 18.34 6.52 15.25
C LEU A 364 19.87 6.40 15.12
N ASP A 365 20.57 6.09 16.21
CA ASP A 365 22.03 5.93 16.24
C ASP A 365 22.48 4.53 15.77
N ASN A 366 21.58 3.54 15.81
CA ASN A 366 21.85 2.17 15.37
C ASN A 366 20.75 1.65 14.42
N PRO A 367 20.50 2.32 13.28
CA PRO A 367 19.42 1.93 12.38
C PRO A 367 19.76 0.65 11.59
N ILE A 368 18.78 0.11 10.88
CA ILE A 368 18.99 -0.95 9.88
C ILE A 368 19.77 -0.37 8.70
N VAL A 369 19.30 0.76 8.17
CA VAL A 369 19.96 1.52 7.11
C VAL A 369 19.94 3.00 7.46
N LYS A 370 21.02 3.72 7.13
CA LYS A 370 21.18 5.14 7.48
C LYS A 370 20.30 6.07 6.63
N ASP A 371 19.89 5.64 5.44
CA ASP A 371 18.88 6.31 4.64
C ASP A 371 17.50 5.64 4.83
N GLY A 372 16.45 6.26 4.29
CA GLY A 372 15.06 5.93 4.58
C GLY A 372 14.54 4.64 3.97
N GLY A 373 15.42 3.69 3.62
CA GLY A 373 15.07 2.40 3.03
C GLY A 373 14.38 2.45 1.66
N LEU A 374 14.01 3.64 1.19
CA LEU A 374 13.47 3.95 -0.12
C LEU A 374 14.28 5.09 -0.74
N ALA A 375 14.49 5.05 -2.05
CA ALA A 375 15.19 6.07 -2.80
C ALA A 375 14.42 6.43 -4.06
N ILE A 376 14.42 7.72 -4.39
CA ILE A 376 13.85 8.26 -5.63
C ILE A 376 15.01 8.52 -6.58
N LEU A 377 15.04 7.85 -7.73
CA LEU A 377 16.07 8.08 -8.75
C LEU A 377 15.49 8.92 -9.88
N SER A 378 16.33 9.69 -10.56
CA SER A 378 15.96 10.43 -11.77
C SER A 378 17.07 10.37 -12.81
N GLY A 379 16.76 10.67 -14.06
CA GLY A 379 17.73 10.67 -15.15
C GLY A 379 17.03 10.55 -16.50
N ASN A 380 17.78 10.38 -17.58
CA ASN A 380 17.18 10.34 -18.91
C ASN A 380 16.20 9.15 -19.08
N LEU A 381 16.41 8.04 -18.35
CA LEU A 381 15.54 6.86 -18.39
C LEU A 381 14.25 7.04 -17.57
N ALA A 382 14.28 7.88 -16.52
CA ALA A 382 13.16 8.18 -15.64
C ALA A 382 13.06 9.70 -15.41
N LEU A 383 12.57 10.41 -16.43
CA LEU A 383 12.53 11.88 -16.45
C LEU A 383 11.67 12.47 -15.32
N ASN A 384 10.56 11.82 -15.00
CA ASN A 384 9.66 12.21 -13.93
C ASN A 384 9.95 11.49 -12.61
N GLY A 385 11.00 10.66 -12.58
CA GLY A 385 11.44 9.90 -11.42
C GLY A 385 11.00 8.43 -11.45
N CYS A 386 11.60 7.66 -10.56
CA CYS A 386 11.29 6.26 -10.27
C CYS A 386 11.65 5.93 -8.82
N VAL A 387 11.27 4.74 -8.33
CA VAL A 387 11.43 4.35 -6.93
C VAL A 387 12.19 3.02 -6.84
N VAL A 388 13.11 2.94 -5.88
CA VAL A 388 13.80 1.71 -5.47
C VAL A 388 13.77 1.57 -3.95
N ARG A 389 13.61 0.34 -3.45
CA ARG A 389 13.76 0.05 -2.01
C ARG A 389 15.24 -0.13 -1.68
N SER A 390 15.92 0.95 -1.28
CA SER A 390 17.35 0.91 -0.97
C SER A 390 17.70 -0.03 0.19
N SER A 391 16.78 -0.27 1.14
CA SER A 391 17.08 -1.10 2.31
C SER A 391 17.34 -2.58 2.01
N THR A 392 16.90 -3.06 0.85
CA THR A 392 17.07 -4.45 0.43
C THR A 392 18.11 -4.60 -0.68
N VAL A 393 18.80 -3.52 -1.06
CA VAL A 393 19.92 -3.52 -2.01
C VAL A 393 21.22 -3.69 -1.25
N LYS A 394 22.06 -4.62 -1.71
CA LYS A 394 23.39 -4.84 -1.14
C LYS A 394 24.34 -3.73 -1.60
N GLU A 395 25.33 -3.39 -0.76
CA GLU A 395 26.30 -2.34 -1.05
C GLU A 395 27.03 -2.55 -2.39
N SER A 396 27.29 -3.80 -2.77
CA SER A 396 27.91 -4.16 -4.07
C SER A 396 27.08 -3.75 -5.28
N MET A 397 25.78 -3.53 -5.11
CA MET A 397 24.82 -3.17 -6.16
C MET A 397 24.34 -1.72 -6.06
N HIS A 398 24.89 -0.91 -5.15
CA HIS A 398 24.57 0.52 -5.05
C HIS A 398 24.94 1.31 -6.32
N HIS A 399 26.05 0.90 -6.95
CA HIS A 399 26.43 1.34 -8.28
C HIS A 399 26.45 0.12 -9.19
N PHE A 400 25.57 0.09 -10.18
CA PHE A 400 25.47 -1.02 -11.10
C PHE A 400 25.41 -0.52 -12.53
N ARG A 401 26.36 -0.98 -13.35
CA ARG A 401 26.39 -0.71 -14.77
C ARG A 401 26.31 -2.03 -15.52
N GLY A 402 25.31 -2.14 -16.38
CA GLY A 402 25.00 -3.41 -17.03
C GLY A 402 24.40 -3.24 -18.41
N THR A 403 24.16 -4.38 -19.07
CA THR A 403 23.63 -4.45 -20.43
C THR A 403 22.14 -4.77 -20.41
N ALA A 404 21.34 -4.01 -21.15
CA ALA A 404 19.89 -4.17 -21.16
C ALA A 404 19.46 -5.51 -21.81
N LYS A 405 18.50 -6.15 -21.15
CA LYS A 405 17.69 -7.28 -21.66
C LYS A 405 16.23 -6.87 -21.58
N VAL A 406 15.60 -6.65 -22.73
CA VAL A 406 14.30 -5.97 -22.81
C VAL A 406 13.18 -6.98 -23.00
N PHE A 407 12.13 -6.85 -22.17
CA PHE A 407 10.95 -7.70 -22.17
C PHE A 407 9.68 -6.84 -22.15
N SER A 408 8.57 -7.40 -22.63
CA SER A 408 7.29 -6.69 -22.68
C SER A 408 6.25 -7.22 -21.67
N SER A 409 6.63 -8.19 -20.84
CA SER A 409 5.81 -8.69 -19.73
C SER A 409 6.67 -9.35 -18.64
N ASP A 410 6.10 -9.47 -17.43
CA ASP A 410 6.71 -10.17 -16.29
C ASP A 410 7.03 -11.63 -16.65
N SER A 411 6.05 -12.36 -17.21
CA SER A 411 6.22 -13.77 -17.57
C SER A 411 7.29 -14.00 -18.64
N GLU A 412 7.46 -13.07 -19.60
CA GLU A 412 8.54 -13.16 -20.60
C GLU A 412 9.92 -13.00 -19.94
N ALA A 413 10.05 -12.05 -19.01
CA ALA A 413 11.27 -11.85 -18.24
C ALA A 413 11.56 -13.06 -17.34
N HIS A 414 10.56 -13.56 -16.62
CA HIS A 414 10.63 -14.79 -15.81
C HIS A 414 11.15 -15.98 -16.64
N ASP A 415 10.53 -16.27 -17.78
CA ASP A 415 10.93 -17.40 -18.63
C ASP A 415 12.36 -17.27 -19.13
N SER A 416 12.81 -16.04 -19.41
CA SER A 416 14.19 -15.76 -19.83
C SER A 416 15.20 -15.99 -18.70
N ILE A 417 14.85 -15.61 -17.46
CA ILE A 417 15.66 -15.85 -16.26
C ILE A 417 15.78 -17.35 -16.00
N ILE A 418 14.66 -18.09 -15.98
CA ILE A 418 14.63 -19.54 -15.72
C ILE A 418 15.37 -20.32 -16.82
N GLN A 419 15.35 -19.85 -18.07
CA GLN A 419 16.11 -20.44 -19.18
C GLN A 419 17.59 -20.03 -19.21
N GLU A 420 18.09 -19.34 -18.17
CA GLU A 420 19.48 -18.88 -18.04
C GLU A 420 19.96 -18.00 -19.22
N LYS A 421 19.04 -17.28 -19.85
CA LYS A 421 19.36 -16.32 -20.93
C LYS A 421 19.83 -14.98 -20.36
N VAL A 422 19.35 -14.64 -19.17
CA VAL A 422 19.85 -13.52 -18.37
C VAL A 422 21.12 -13.95 -17.64
N ARG A 423 22.15 -13.11 -17.67
CA ARG A 423 23.46 -13.39 -17.08
C ARG A 423 23.85 -12.32 -16.05
N PRO A 424 24.74 -12.65 -15.10
CA PRO A 424 25.40 -11.65 -14.27
C PRO A 424 25.95 -10.48 -15.10
N GLY A 425 25.60 -9.26 -14.71
CA GLY A 425 25.91 -8.01 -15.45
C GLY A 425 24.80 -7.52 -16.38
N ASP A 426 23.71 -8.27 -16.53
CA ASP A 426 22.53 -7.81 -17.27
C ASP A 426 21.61 -6.92 -16.41
N ILE A 427 20.91 -6.02 -17.07
CA ILE A 427 19.82 -5.21 -16.52
C ILE A 427 18.55 -5.61 -17.24
N ILE A 428 17.63 -6.26 -16.53
CA ILE A 428 16.33 -6.65 -17.04
C ILE A 428 15.46 -5.39 -17.14
N VAL A 429 14.91 -5.10 -18.31
CA VAL A 429 14.01 -3.97 -18.53
C VAL A 429 12.65 -4.51 -18.95
N VAL A 430 11.66 -4.43 -18.06
CA VAL A 430 10.29 -4.87 -18.31
C VAL A 430 9.41 -3.66 -18.56
N ARG A 431 8.96 -3.48 -19.80
CA ARG A 431 8.20 -2.30 -20.24
C ARG A 431 6.75 -2.62 -20.56
N TYR A 432 5.92 -1.58 -20.68
CA TYR A 432 4.48 -1.66 -20.91
C TYR A 432 3.70 -2.25 -19.73
N CYS A 433 4.27 -2.19 -18.54
CA CYS A 433 3.66 -2.63 -17.30
C CYS A 433 3.06 -1.48 -16.48
N GLY A 434 3.14 -0.24 -16.98
CA GLY A 434 2.63 0.98 -16.35
C GLY A 434 1.11 1.14 -16.29
N PRO A 435 0.60 2.27 -15.77
CA PRO A 435 -0.83 2.51 -15.60
C PRO A 435 -1.66 2.42 -16.88
N VAL A 436 -1.12 2.86 -18.02
CA VAL A 436 -1.79 2.84 -19.32
C VAL A 436 -1.42 1.58 -20.12
N GLY A 437 -0.16 1.15 -20.07
CA GLY A 437 0.36 0.02 -20.85
C GLY A 437 -0.29 -1.32 -20.49
N ALA A 438 -0.24 -1.70 -19.22
CA ALA A 438 -0.74 -2.99 -18.76
C ALA A 438 -2.26 -3.14 -18.85
N PRO A 439 -3.06 -2.06 -18.81
CA PRO A 439 -3.18 -0.99 -17.80
C PRO A 439 -3.30 -1.45 -16.33
N GLY A 440 -3.32 -0.52 -15.38
CA GLY A 440 -3.47 -0.84 -13.95
C GLY A 440 -2.16 -1.07 -13.21
N MET A 441 -1.02 -0.77 -13.85
CA MET A 441 0.31 -0.77 -13.23
C MET A 441 0.62 -2.08 -12.50
N VAL A 442 0.98 -3.11 -13.26
CA VAL A 442 1.16 -4.49 -12.77
C VAL A 442 2.37 -4.58 -11.83
N GLU A 443 2.28 -5.41 -10.78
CA GLU A 443 3.45 -5.76 -9.97
C GLU A 443 4.25 -6.87 -10.65
N ILE A 444 5.54 -6.61 -10.87
CA ILE A 444 6.51 -7.55 -11.46
C ILE A 444 7.01 -8.47 -10.35
N MET A 445 6.40 -9.66 -10.25
CA MET A 445 6.60 -10.61 -9.16
C MET A 445 7.31 -11.88 -9.63
N GLU A 446 6.93 -12.44 -10.78
CA GLU A 446 7.51 -13.70 -11.25
C GLU A 446 9.01 -13.51 -11.53
N ALA A 447 9.38 -12.46 -12.25
CA ALA A 447 10.77 -12.17 -12.58
C ALA A 447 11.61 -11.82 -11.33
N THR A 448 11.04 -11.09 -10.37
CA THR A 448 11.76 -10.71 -9.15
C THR A 448 12.00 -11.92 -8.24
N GLU A 449 11.01 -12.80 -8.09
CA GLU A 449 11.17 -14.07 -7.40
C GLU A 449 12.21 -14.97 -8.10
N ALA A 450 12.19 -15.05 -9.43
CA ALA A 450 13.17 -15.84 -10.19
C ALA A 450 14.62 -15.35 -9.99
N ILE A 451 14.84 -14.03 -9.94
CA ILE A 451 16.15 -13.44 -9.63
C ILE A 451 16.65 -13.94 -8.27
N ILE A 452 15.81 -13.89 -7.24
CA ILE A 452 16.18 -14.32 -5.88
C ILE A 452 16.42 -15.83 -5.84
N ASN A 453 15.52 -16.61 -6.43
CA ASN A 453 15.56 -18.08 -6.42
C ASN A 453 16.80 -18.65 -7.11
N LEU A 454 17.32 -17.96 -8.13
CA LEU A 454 18.57 -18.31 -8.81
C LEU A 454 19.82 -17.63 -8.21
N GLY A 455 19.67 -16.83 -7.15
CA GLY A 455 20.79 -16.13 -6.49
C GLY A 455 21.43 -15.04 -7.35
N LEU A 456 20.64 -14.39 -8.20
CA LEU A 456 21.09 -13.34 -9.11
C LEU A 456 20.96 -11.92 -8.52
N ASP A 457 20.41 -11.79 -7.32
CA ASP A 457 20.13 -10.53 -6.61
C ASP A 457 21.37 -9.66 -6.31
N GLU A 458 22.58 -10.24 -6.41
CA GLU A 458 23.87 -9.51 -6.30
C GLU A 458 24.54 -9.22 -7.65
N SER A 459 23.89 -9.51 -8.78
CA SER A 459 24.55 -9.45 -10.08
C SER A 459 23.66 -9.04 -11.24
N VAL A 460 22.35 -8.92 -11.02
CA VAL A 460 21.36 -8.50 -12.00
C VAL A 460 20.49 -7.41 -11.36
N ALA A 461 20.09 -6.43 -12.16
CA ALA A 461 19.11 -5.42 -11.77
C ALA A 461 17.83 -5.55 -12.61
N LEU A 462 16.71 -5.03 -12.10
CA LEU A 462 15.44 -4.99 -12.81
C LEU A 462 14.90 -3.55 -12.85
N ILE A 463 14.43 -3.11 -14.01
CA ILE A 463 13.83 -1.79 -14.24
C ILE A 463 12.47 -1.99 -14.88
N THR A 464 11.44 -1.32 -14.38
CA THR A 464 10.10 -1.38 -14.96
C THR A 464 9.30 -0.08 -14.81
N ASP A 465 8.41 0.17 -15.76
CA ASP A 465 7.33 1.16 -15.64
C ASP A 465 6.13 0.64 -14.82
N GLY A 466 6.12 -0.65 -14.47
CA GLY A 466 5.22 -1.26 -13.50
C GLY A 466 5.63 -1.01 -12.04
N ARG A 467 5.10 -1.85 -11.14
CA ARG A 467 5.38 -1.83 -9.69
C ARG A 467 6.07 -3.14 -9.29
N PHE A 468 6.40 -3.28 -8.02
CA PHE A 468 6.85 -4.53 -7.43
C PHE A 468 6.37 -4.60 -5.99
N SER A 469 6.18 -5.81 -5.47
CA SER A 469 5.79 -5.99 -4.08
C SER A 469 6.90 -5.53 -3.15
N GLY A 470 6.52 -5.21 -1.92
CA GLY A 470 7.49 -4.93 -0.86
C GLY A 470 8.51 -6.05 -0.70
N PHE A 471 8.16 -7.32 -0.94
CA PHE A 471 9.06 -8.47 -0.76
C PHE A 471 10.02 -8.67 -1.94
N CYS A 472 11.10 -7.87 -2.00
CA CYS A 472 12.08 -7.91 -3.08
C CYS A 472 13.49 -7.64 -2.53
N HIS A 473 14.48 -8.41 -3.00
CA HIS A 473 15.91 -8.24 -2.73
C HIS A 473 16.66 -7.86 -4.01
N GLY A 474 17.66 -6.98 -3.89
CA GLY A 474 18.43 -6.48 -5.03
C GLY A 474 17.88 -5.18 -5.64
N PRO A 475 18.60 -4.59 -6.61
CA PRO A 475 18.25 -3.29 -7.20
C PRO A 475 17.09 -3.42 -8.19
N ILE A 476 15.88 -3.50 -7.65
CA ILE A 476 14.62 -3.52 -8.40
C ILE A 476 14.02 -2.12 -8.40
N ILE A 477 13.97 -1.51 -9.58
CA ILE A 477 13.54 -0.13 -9.81
C ILE A 477 12.20 -0.16 -10.53
N GLY A 478 11.19 0.44 -9.90
CA GLY A 478 9.82 0.50 -10.42
C GLY A 478 9.35 1.93 -10.58
N HIS A 479 8.13 2.08 -11.08
CA HIS A 479 7.47 3.37 -11.27
C HIS A 479 8.22 4.30 -12.23
N VAL A 480 8.98 3.75 -13.18
CA VAL A 480 9.67 4.55 -14.18
C VAL A 480 8.65 5.39 -14.93
N SER A 481 8.82 6.71 -14.83
CA SER A 481 7.94 7.68 -15.47
C SER A 481 8.72 8.69 -16.33
N PRO A 482 8.21 9.05 -17.52
CA PRO A 482 6.99 8.56 -18.17
C PRO A 482 7.04 7.06 -18.54
N GLU A 483 5.89 6.38 -18.51
CA GLU A 483 5.81 4.95 -18.85
C GLU A 483 6.03 4.69 -20.36
N ALA A 484 6.31 3.43 -20.73
CA ALA A 484 6.59 3.07 -22.12
C ALA A 484 5.39 3.34 -23.05
N ALA A 485 4.17 3.08 -22.58
CA ALA A 485 2.95 3.18 -23.37
C ALA A 485 2.58 4.61 -23.80
N ILE A 486 3.19 5.63 -23.17
CA ILE A 486 3.01 7.04 -23.53
C ILE A 486 4.28 7.67 -24.12
N GLY A 487 5.28 6.84 -24.44
CA GLY A 487 6.49 7.27 -25.14
C GLY A 487 7.60 7.78 -24.22
N GLY A 488 7.62 7.35 -22.96
CA GLY A 488 8.78 7.60 -22.09
C GLY A 488 10.04 6.89 -22.60
N THR A 489 11.21 7.35 -22.15
CA THR A 489 12.52 6.84 -22.60
C THR A 489 12.67 5.32 -22.43
N ILE A 490 12.02 4.72 -21.42
CA ILE A 490 12.00 3.27 -21.22
C ILE A 490 11.43 2.50 -22.43
N ALA A 491 10.56 3.11 -23.24
CA ALA A 491 10.08 2.52 -24.49
C ALA A 491 11.20 2.34 -25.54
N LEU A 492 12.24 3.18 -25.47
CA LEU A 492 13.32 3.26 -26.46
C LEU A 492 14.52 2.37 -26.15
N VAL A 493 14.50 1.66 -25.02
CA VAL A 493 15.58 0.75 -24.65
C VAL A 493 15.56 -0.45 -25.59
N GLU A 494 16.74 -0.81 -26.09
CA GLU A 494 16.98 -1.97 -26.93
C GLU A 494 17.94 -2.96 -26.24
N ASP A 495 17.85 -4.23 -26.62
CA ASP A 495 18.79 -5.26 -26.16
C ASP A 495 20.23 -4.85 -26.48
N GLY A 496 21.11 -4.89 -25.48
CA GLY A 496 22.51 -4.53 -25.64
C GLY A 496 22.86 -3.09 -25.22
N ASP A 497 21.87 -2.22 -24.97
CA ASP A 497 22.14 -0.88 -24.48
C ASP A 497 22.80 -0.92 -23.10
N LEU A 498 23.68 0.04 -22.81
CA LEU A 498 24.27 0.16 -21.48
C LEU A 498 23.42 1.06 -20.60
N ILE A 499 23.13 0.61 -19.38
CA ILE A 499 22.42 1.39 -18.36
C ILE A 499 23.31 1.53 -17.13
N ASP A 500 23.31 2.72 -16.54
CA ASP A 500 24.05 3.08 -15.33
C ASP A 500 23.06 3.43 -14.21
N ILE A 501 23.16 2.70 -13.10
CA ILE A 501 22.35 2.85 -11.89
C ILE A 501 23.27 3.35 -10.77
N ASP A 502 22.94 4.50 -10.20
CA ASP A 502 23.62 5.06 -9.03
C ASP A 502 22.58 5.42 -7.97
N ILE A 503 22.38 4.51 -7.01
CA ILE A 503 21.41 4.68 -5.93
C ILE A 503 21.85 5.77 -4.94
N PRO A 504 23.12 5.84 -4.48
CA PRO A 504 23.58 6.94 -3.63
C PRO A 504 23.49 8.32 -4.29
N GLY A 505 23.83 8.39 -5.59
CA GLY A 505 23.78 9.59 -6.42
C GLY A 505 22.38 9.95 -6.92
N ARG A 506 21.39 9.08 -6.72
CA ARG A 506 20.00 9.22 -7.17
C ARG A 506 19.86 9.35 -8.69
N SER A 507 20.71 8.67 -9.45
CA SER A 507 20.67 8.72 -10.92
C SER A 507 20.38 7.38 -11.60
N LEU A 508 19.60 7.44 -12.68
CA LEU A 508 19.29 6.32 -13.56
C LEU A 508 19.46 6.74 -15.03
N THR A 509 20.52 6.25 -15.68
CA THR A 509 20.93 6.75 -17.00
C THR A 509 21.03 5.64 -18.04
N LEU A 510 20.33 5.81 -19.16
CA LEU A 510 20.54 5.06 -20.39
C LEU A 510 21.70 5.68 -21.17
N LEU A 511 22.79 4.94 -21.37
CA LEU A 511 24.02 5.42 -22.02
C LEU A 511 23.93 5.31 -23.56
N VAL A 512 22.93 5.97 -24.12
CA VAL A 512 22.70 6.12 -25.56
C VAL A 512 22.68 7.61 -25.88
N SER A 513 23.23 8.02 -27.02
CA SER A 513 23.29 9.45 -27.37
C SER A 513 21.90 10.02 -27.67
N ASP A 514 21.71 11.31 -27.42
CA ASP A 514 20.44 11.99 -27.67
C ASP A 514 20.02 11.87 -29.14
N GLU A 515 20.96 11.86 -30.09
CA GLU A 515 20.65 11.71 -31.51
C GLU A 515 20.07 10.33 -31.84
N GLU A 516 20.57 9.25 -31.23
CA GLU A 516 20.01 7.91 -31.44
C GLU A 516 18.67 7.76 -30.71
N LEU A 517 18.49 8.34 -29.52
CA LEU A 517 17.20 8.36 -28.83
C LEU A 517 16.14 9.11 -29.65
N GLU A 518 16.47 10.27 -30.22
CA GLU A 518 15.56 11.01 -31.12
C GLU A 518 15.16 10.20 -32.35
N LYS A 519 16.10 9.42 -32.90
CA LYS A 519 15.84 8.54 -34.04
C LYS A 519 14.90 7.39 -33.64
N ARG A 520 15.19 6.70 -32.53
CA ARG A 520 14.33 5.64 -31.98
C ARG A 520 12.93 6.17 -31.67
N GLN A 521 12.81 7.39 -31.14
CA GLN A 521 11.52 8.03 -30.85
C GLN A 521 10.69 8.25 -32.13
N LYS A 522 11.31 8.62 -33.25
CA LYS A 522 10.62 8.80 -34.54
C LYS A 522 10.14 7.48 -35.14
N ASP A 523 10.90 6.40 -34.90
CA ASP A 523 10.60 5.06 -35.37
C ASP A 523 9.75 4.24 -34.37
N LEU A 524 9.40 4.82 -33.21
CA LEU A 524 8.67 4.13 -32.15
C LEU A 524 7.24 3.78 -32.59
N VAL A 525 6.93 2.48 -32.57
CA VAL A 525 5.59 1.95 -32.81
C VAL A 525 5.05 1.41 -31.49
N PHE A 526 3.99 2.04 -30.98
CA PHE A 526 3.32 1.56 -29.78
C PHE A 526 2.61 0.22 -30.04
N PRO A 527 2.71 -0.75 -29.11
CA PRO A 527 1.93 -1.97 -29.21
C PRO A 527 0.43 -1.66 -29.11
N GLU A 528 -0.36 -2.49 -29.76
CA GLU A 528 -1.82 -2.43 -29.61
C GLU A 528 -2.22 -2.73 -28.16
N PRO A 529 -3.16 -1.97 -27.56
CA PRO A 529 -3.58 -2.22 -26.19
C PRO A 529 -4.14 -3.65 -26.02
N ASN A 530 -3.60 -4.38 -25.05
CA ASN A 530 -4.05 -5.74 -24.71
C ASN A 530 -5.51 -5.76 -24.26
N ILE A 531 -5.96 -4.72 -23.54
CA ILE A 531 -7.34 -4.59 -23.07
C ILE A 531 -8.08 -3.48 -23.82
N LYS A 532 -9.04 -3.89 -24.67
CA LYS A 532 -9.77 -2.98 -25.57
C LYS A 532 -11.15 -2.55 -25.07
N LYS A 533 -11.71 -3.22 -24.05
CA LYS A 533 -13.07 -2.99 -23.52
C LYS A 533 -13.10 -3.21 -22.00
N GLY A 534 -14.18 -2.80 -21.36
CA GLY A 534 -14.40 -3.03 -19.92
C GLY A 534 -13.72 -1.99 -19.04
N PHE A 535 -13.75 -2.23 -17.72
CA PHE A 535 -13.31 -1.28 -16.71
C PHE A 535 -11.84 -0.87 -16.85
N MET A 536 -10.93 -1.81 -17.11
CA MET A 536 -9.50 -1.51 -17.25
C MET A 536 -9.19 -0.57 -18.43
N ARG A 537 -10.02 -0.58 -19.49
CA ARG A 537 -9.90 0.41 -20.57
C ARG A 537 -10.35 1.81 -20.11
N THR A 538 -11.33 1.88 -19.22
CA THR A 538 -11.74 3.15 -18.58
C THR A 538 -10.64 3.64 -17.64
N TYR A 539 -10.05 2.74 -16.83
CA TYR A 539 -8.92 3.07 -15.98
C TYR A 539 -7.78 3.68 -16.79
N ALA A 540 -7.31 3.01 -17.85
CA ALA A 540 -6.22 3.47 -18.71
C ALA A 540 -6.43 4.88 -19.31
N LYS A 541 -7.68 5.31 -19.47
CA LYS A 541 -8.02 6.62 -20.02
C LYS A 541 -8.10 7.73 -18.98
N ASN A 542 -8.28 7.38 -17.71
CA ASN A 542 -8.59 8.33 -16.63
C ASN A 542 -7.57 8.27 -15.48
N CYS A 543 -6.60 7.35 -15.53
CA CYS A 543 -5.54 7.29 -14.54
C CYS A 543 -4.50 8.39 -14.77
N LEU A 544 -4.02 8.97 -13.69
CA LEU A 544 -2.84 9.80 -13.66
C LEU A 544 -1.57 8.94 -13.80
N PRO A 545 -0.41 9.53 -14.16
CA PRO A 545 0.85 8.80 -14.21
C PRO A 545 1.39 8.46 -12.79
N PRO A 546 2.39 7.57 -12.65
CA PRO A 546 2.89 7.09 -11.36
C PRO A 546 3.37 8.19 -10.40
N GLU A 547 4.09 9.19 -10.90
CA GLU A 547 4.56 10.36 -10.14
C GLU A 547 3.43 11.25 -9.61
N LYS A 548 2.19 10.99 -10.03
CA LYS A 548 0.94 11.60 -9.53
C LYS A 548 0.02 10.59 -8.84
N GLY A 549 0.52 9.40 -8.49
CA GLY A 549 -0.19 8.40 -7.68
C GLY A 549 -0.95 7.33 -8.46
N ALA A 550 -0.86 7.31 -9.80
CA ALA A 550 -1.48 6.29 -10.63
C ALA A 550 -2.97 6.04 -10.32
N ALA A 551 -3.75 7.10 -10.02
CA ALA A 551 -5.15 6.99 -9.62
C ALA A 551 -6.09 7.58 -10.65
N MET A 552 -7.35 7.11 -10.67
CA MET A 552 -8.40 7.62 -11.55
C MET A 552 -8.89 8.99 -11.05
N GLN A 553 -8.09 10.03 -11.26
CA GLN A 553 -8.29 11.36 -10.68
C GLN A 553 -8.20 12.50 -11.71
N MET A 554 -8.59 12.26 -12.95
CA MET A 554 -8.75 13.31 -13.95
C MET A 554 -10.14 13.95 -13.85
N TRP A 555 -10.31 14.85 -12.87
CA TRP A 555 -11.58 15.52 -12.58
C TRP A 555 -11.70 16.94 -13.19
N ASP A 556 -10.73 17.33 -14.03
CA ASP A 556 -10.63 18.68 -14.64
C ASP A 556 -11.92 19.18 -15.31
#